data_AF-A0A849T981-F1
#
_entry.id   AF-A0A849T981-F1
#
_cell.length_a   1.000
_cell.length_b   1.000
_cell.length_c   1.000
_cell.angle_alpha   90.00
_cell.angle_beta   90.00
_cell.angle_gamma   90.00
#
_symmetry.space_group_name_H-M   'P 1'
#
loop_
_entity.id
_entity.type
_entity.pdbx_description
1 polymer ?
#
loop_
_entity_poly.entity_id
_entity_poly.type
_entity_poly.pdbx_seq_one_letter_code
_entity_poly.pdbx_strand_id
1 'polypeptide(L)'
;MGKATGFMEFQRLSEANLPVAERVKNYQEFVLHLNDEQAKVQGARCMDCGIPFCTSGCPINNIIPDWNDLVYRGDWKNALDVLHST
;
A
#
# COMPACT_ATOMS: atom_id res chain seq x y z
N MET A 1 -0.99 14.62 2.61
CA MET A 1 -0.92 13.22 2.13
C MET A 1 -1.25 12.27 3.27
N GLY A 2 -2.10 11.27 3.05
CA GLY A 2 -2.61 10.40 4.10
C GLY A 2 -3.32 11.16 5.22
N LYS A 3 -3.36 10.56 6.42
CA LYS A 3 -3.75 11.23 7.66
C LYS A 3 -2.47 11.63 8.41
N ALA A 4 -2.32 12.90 8.76
CA ALA A 4 -1.11 13.42 9.42
C ALA A 4 -0.67 12.61 10.65
N THR A 5 -1.63 12.09 11.43
CA THR A 5 -1.40 11.26 12.63
C THR A 5 -1.66 9.77 12.39
N GLY A 6 -1.96 9.35 11.16
CA GLY A 6 -2.41 8.00 10.82
C GLY A 6 -1.39 6.91 11.17
N PHE A 7 -0.09 7.21 11.10
CA PHE A 7 0.97 6.28 11.48
C PHE A 7 1.03 5.99 12.99
N MET A 8 0.52 6.92 13.82
CA MET A 8 0.43 6.78 15.28
C MET A 8 -0.87 6.09 15.70
N GLU A 9 -1.96 6.37 15.00
CA GLU A 9 -3.30 5.90 15.36
C GLU A 9 -3.60 4.49 14.85
N PHE A 10 -3.15 4.17 13.65
CA PHE A 10 -3.37 2.86 13.06
C PHE A 10 -2.17 1.97 13.33
N GLN A 11 -2.37 0.66 13.35
CA GLN A 11 -1.29 -0.32 13.32
C GLN A 11 -1.05 -0.79 11.88
N ARG A 12 0.16 -1.26 11.61
CA ARG A 12 0.46 -1.87 10.32
C ARG A 12 -0.31 -3.18 10.24
N LEU A 13 -1.03 -3.35 9.14
CA LEU A 13 -1.71 -4.61 8.81
C LEU A 13 -0.92 -5.30 7.71
N SER A 14 -0.47 -6.52 7.97
CA SER A 14 0.18 -7.37 6.97
C SER A 14 -0.85 -8.25 6.31
N GLU A 15 -0.67 -8.52 5.01
CA GLU A 15 -1.44 -9.53 4.29
C GLU A 15 -1.24 -10.91 4.91
N ALA A 16 -2.34 -11.67 5.01
CA ALA A 16 -2.31 -13.01 5.54
C ALA A 16 -1.97 -14.02 4.44
N ASN A 17 -1.41 -15.16 4.81
CA ASN A 17 -1.15 -16.26 3.87
C ASN A 17 -2.12 -17.40 4.13
N LEU A 18 -2.54 -18.10 3.06
CA LEU A 18 -3.22 -19.39 3.21
C LEU A 18 -2.34 -20.39 3.98
N PRO A 19 -2.94 -21.32 4.76
CA PRO A 19 -2.20 -22.32 5.51
C PRO A 19 -1.23 -23.12 4.62
N VAL A 20 -0.07 -23.48 5.17
CA VAL A 20 0.97 -24.23 4.44
C VAL A 20 0.41 -25.51 3.84
N ALA A 21 -0.39 -26.25 4.61
CA ALA A 21 -0.99 -27.51 4.17
C ALA A 21 -1.93 -27.37 2.96
N GLU A 22 -2.46 -26.17 2.71
CA GLU A 22 -3.33 -25.89 1.56
C GLU A 22 -2.51 -25.41 0.36
N ARG A 23 -1.60 -24.45 0.56
CA ARG A 23 -0.84 -23.83 -0.54
C ARG A 23 0.23 -24.72 -1.19
N VAL A 24 0.62 -25.83 -0.55
CA VAL A 24 1.57 -26.79 -1.17
C VAL A 24 0.93 -27.77 -2.16
N LYS A 25 -0.41 -27.74 -2.28
CA LYS A 25 -1.15 -28.67 -3.15
C LYS A 25 -1.29 -28.18 -4.59
N ASN A 26 -0.95 -26.92 -4.85
CA ASN A 26 -1.08 -26.29 -6.16
C ASN A 26 -0.09 -25.10 -6.27
N TYR A 27 -0.13 -24.39 -7.41
CA TYR A 27 0.73 -23.23 -7.69
C TYR A 27 -0.06 -21.91 -7.75
N GLN A 28 -1.22 -21.84 -7.08
CA GLN A 28 -2.03 -20.62 -7.04
C GLN A 28 -1.45 -19.62 -6.03
N GLU A 29 -1.80 -18.35 -6.21
CA GLU A 29 -1.49 -17.30 -5.24
C GLU A 29 -2.08 -17.65 -3.87
N PHE A 30 -1.31 -17.41 -2.82
CA PHE A 30 -1.67 -17.75 -1.45
C PHE A 30 -1.63 -16.54 -0.51
N VAL A 31 -1.10 -15.41 -0.95
CA VAL A 31 -1.16 -14.14 -0.23
C VAL A 31 -2.57 -13.56 -0.40
N LEU A 32 -3.23 -13.31 0.71
CA LEU A 32 -4.56 -12.72 0.75
C LEU A 32 -4.44 -11.19 0.76
N HIS A 33 -4.98 -10.55 -0.27
CA HIS A 33 -4.94 -9.10 -0.40
C HIS A 33 -5.76 -8.39 0.67
N LEU A 34 -5.31 -7.18 1.01
CA LEU A 34 -6.13 -6.23 1.76
C LEU A 34 -7.36 -5.85 0.94
N ASN A 35 -8.51 -5.74 1.60
CA ASN A 35 -9.67 -5.11 0.98
C ASN A 35 -9.50 -3.58 0.93
N ASP A 36 -10.37 -2.90 0.18
CA ASP A 36 -10.28 -1.45 -0.05
C ASP A 36 -10.27 -0.62 1.25
N GLU A 37 -11.07 -0.99 2.25
CA GLU A 37 -11.10 -0.27 3.53
C GLU A 37 -9.80 -0.47 4.32
N GLN A 38 -9.24 -1.68 4.29
CA GLN A 38 -7.95 -1.97 4.90
C GLN A 38 -6.82 -1.23 4.18
N ALA A 39 -6.81 -1.25 2.84
CA ALA A 39 -5.82 -0.56 2.02
C ALA A 39 -5.88 0.96 2.23
N LYS A 40 -7.08 1.53 2.31
CA LYS A 40 -7.32 2.93 2.68
C LYS A 40 -6.70 3.27 4.04
N VAL A 41 -6.92 2.44 5.06
CA VAL A 41 -6.32 2.64 6.40
C VAL A 41 -4.79 2.54 6.33
N GLN A 42 -4.23 1.63 5.53
CA GLN A 42 -2.78 1.53 5.38
C GLN A 42 -2.19 2.73 4.60
N GLY A 43 -2.87 3.22 3.56
CA GLY A 43 -2.50 4.45 2.85
C GLY A 43 -2.52 5.69 3.75
N ALA A 44 -3.44 5.74 4.72
CA ALA A 44 -3.52 6.80 5.72
C ALA A 44 -2.28 6.90 6.62
N ARG A 45 -1.45 5.84 6.71
CA ARG A 45 -0.21 5.82 7.51
C ARG A 45 0.96 6.53 6.84
N CYS A 46 0.85 6.94 5.57
CA CYS A 46 1.90 7.72 4.92
C CYS A 46 2.13 9.03 5.70
N MET A 47 3.39 9.34 6.00
CA MET A 47 3.75 10.44 6.91
C MET A 47 4.02 11.78 6.22
N ASP A 48 3.92 11.85 4.89
CA ASP A 48 4.24 13.07 4.12
C ASP A 48 5.63 13.64 4.48
N CYS A 49 6.66 12.78 4.45
CA CYS A 49 7.96 12.98 5.12
C CYS A 49 8.79 14.20 4.65
N GLY A 50 8.35 14.96 3.65
CA GLY A 50 9.12 16.02 2.98
C GLY A 50 10.26 15.50 2.10
N ILE A 51 11.10 14.59 2.62
CA ILE A 51 12.11 13.83 1.86
C ILE A 51 11.66 12.36 1.79
N PRO A 52 11.07 11.91 0.67
CA PRO A 52 10.50 10.57 0.58
C PRO A 52 11.58 9.52 0.30
N PHE A 53 12.19 8.96 1.35
CA PHE A 53 13.17 7.87 1.24
C PHE A 53 12.62 6.63 0.52
N CYS A 54 11.30 6.41 0.56
CA CYS A 54 10.65 5.34 -0.19
C CYS A 54 10.82 5.49 -1.70
N THR A 55 10.71 6.71 -2.24
CA THR A 55 10.92 6.99 -3.66
C THR A 55 12.37 6.77 -4.06
N SER A 56 13.33 7.30 -3.30
CA SER A 56 14.77 7.09 -3.58
C SER A 56 15.22 5.64 -3.38
N GLY A 57 14.53 4.89 -2.51
CA GLY A 57 14.77 3.48 -2.28
C GLY A 57 14.17 2.58 -3.37
N CYS A 58 13.26 3.11 -4.20
CA CYS A 58 12.69 2.39 -5.32
C CYS A 58 13.60 2.51 -6.55
N PRO A 59 14.09 1.40 -7.14
CA PRO A 59 14.98 1.45 -8.29
C PRO A 59 14.41 2.15 -9.54
N ILE A 60 13.08 2.23 -9.64
CA ILE A 60 12.37 2.89 -10.74
C ILE A 60 11.80 4.26 -10.35
N ASN A 61 12.19 4.81 -9.18
CA ASN A 61 11.81 6.16 -8.72
C ASN A 61 10.30 6.43 -8.67
N ASN A 62 9.54 5.39 -8.38
CA ASN A 62 8.10 5.45 -8.14
C ASN A 62 7.69 6.57 -7.17
N ILE A 63 6.63 7.31 -7.53
CA ILE A 63 6.05 8.39 -6.71
C ILE A 63 5.10 7.82 -5.65
N ILE A 64 5.64 6.91 -4.81
CA ILE A 64 4.92 6.13 -3.79
C ILE A 64 4.01 6.97 -2.89
N PRO A 65 4.44 8.16 -2.40
CA PRO A 65 3.62 8.93 -1.47
C PRO A 65 2.29 9.39 -2.10
N ASP A 66 2.27 9.68 -3.40
CA ASP A 66 1.13 10.26 -4.11
C ASP A 66 0.01 9.24 -4.32
N TRP A 67 0.32 8.04 -4.83
CA TRP A 67 -0.72 7.01 -4.97
C TRP A 67 -1.20 6.48 -3.62
N ASN A 68 -0.40 6.54 -2.55
CA ASN A 68 -0.87 6.21 -1.21
C ASN A 68 -1.94 7.20 -0.71
N ASP A 69 -1.80 8.50 -1.02
CA ASP A 69 -2.85 9.49 -0.73
C ASP A 69 -4.12 9.22 -1.53
N LEU A 70 -3.96 8.89 -2.81
CA LEU A 70 -5.09 8.58 -3.70
C LEU A 70 -5.84 7.33 -3.23
N VAL A 71 -5.13 6.28 -2.83
CA VAL A 71 -5.72 5.08 -2.19
C VAL A 71 -6.44 5.46 -0.89
N TYR A 72 -5.86 6.30 -0.05
CA TYR A 72 -6.51 6.81 1.16
C TYR A 72 -7.81 7.59 0.87
N ARG A 73 -7.89 8.27 -0.28
CA ARG A 73 -9.09 8.97 -0.74
C ARG A 73 -10.09 8.07 -1.48
N GLY A 74 -9.72 6.83 -1.78
CA GLY A 74 -10.52 5.90 -2.59
C GLY A 74 -10.48 6.18 -4.09
N ASP A 75 -9.52 6.97 -4.57
CA ASP A 75 -9.34 7.31 -5.98
C ASP A 75 -8.39 6.32 -6.67
N TRP A 76 -8.87 5.09 -6.85
CA TRP A 76 -8.10 3.98 -7.40
C TRP A 76 -7.60 4.22 -8.82
N LYS A 77 -8.41 4.91 -9.64
CA LYS A 77 -8.07 5.14 -11.05
C LYS A 77 -6.85 6.05 -11.16
N ASN A 78 -6.86 7.18 -10.46
CA ASN A 78 -5.71 8.08 -10.46
C ASN A 78 -4.51 7.46 -9.72
N ALA A 79 -4.75 6.68 -8.64
CA ALA A 79 -3.66 5.96 -7.96
C ALA A 79 -2.88 5.06 -8.93
N LEU A 80 -3.59 4.32 -9.78
CA LEU A 80 -2.99 3.46 -10.81
C LEU A 80 -2.27 4.28 -11.90
N ASP A 81 -2.87 5.39 -12.35
CA ASP A 81 -2.26 6.25 -13.36
C ASP A 81 -0.95 6.88 -12.86
N VAL A 82 -0.86 7.26 -11.58
CA VAL A 82 0.39 7.72 -10.96
C VAL A 82 1.40 6.57 -10.86
N LEU A 83 0.98 5.37 -10.45
CA LEU A 83 1.86 4.19 -10.37
C LEU A 83 2.51 3.88 -11.73
N HIS A 84 1.78 4.04 -12.83
CA HIS A 84 2.29 3.80 -14.19
C HIS A 84 3.02 4.99 -14.83
N SER A 85 3.13 6.13 -14.13
CA SER A 85 3.77 7.33 -14.70
C SER A 85 5.31 7.31 -14.68
N THR A 86 5.90 6.31 -14.00
CA THR A 86 7.34 6.11 -13.80
C THR A 86 7.73 4.70 -14.19
#